data_AF-A0A6L5Q6X0-F1
#
_entry.id   AF-A0A6L5Q6X0-F1
#
_cell.length_a   1.000
_cell.length_b   1.000
_cell.length_c   1.000
_cell.angle_alpha   90.00
_cell.angle_beta   90.00
_cell.angle_gamma   90.00
#
_symmetry.space_group_name_H-M   'P 1'
#
loop_
_entity.id
_entity.type
_entity.pdbx_description
1 polymer ?
#
loop_
_entity_poly.entity_id
_entity_poly.type
_entity_poly.pdbx_seq_one_letter_code
_entity_poly.pdbx_strand_id
1 'polypeptide(L)' 'MRAEHEKSQSIYRYPDGGVIRLEYKKRGKGLGYAKHPRYRLYFKRKRKMIGSSSLLTIQDAIRIGKTMKYEIDNSIE' A
#
# COMPACT_ATOMS: atom_id res chain seq x y z
N MET A 1 -2.50 -14.57 -21.11
CA MET A 1 -1.95 -13.18 -21.04
C MET A 1 -2.22 -12.64 -19.64
N ARG A 2 -1.18 -12.48 -18.81
CA ARG A 2 -1.30 -12.00 -17.42
C ARG A 2 -1.54 -10.49 -17.45
N ALA A 3 -2.69 -10.06 -16.94
CA ALA A 3 -3.14 -8.68 -16.99
C ALA A 3 -2.05 -7.69 -16.55
N GLU A 4 -1.84 -6.70 -17.42
CA GLU A 4 -1.07 -5.48 -17.23
C GLU A 4 -1.06 -5.03 -15.77
N HIS A 5 0.14 -4.84 -15.22
CA HIS A 5 0.35 -4.33 -13.88
C HIS A 5 -0.59 -3.16 -13.57
N GLU A 6 -1.47 -3.36 -12.59
CA GLU A 6 -2.13 -2.29 -11.86
C GLU A 6 -1.08 -1.22 -11.56
N LYS A 7 -1.31 0.04 -11.97
CA LYS A 7 -0.36 1.14 -11.72
C LYS A 7 -0.03 1.11 -10.22
N SER A 8 1.19 0.71 -9.89
CA SER A 8 1.63 0.52 -8.52
C SER A 8 3.01 1.12 -8.36
N GLN A 9 3.14 2.03 -7.42
CA GLN A 9 4.38 2.76 -7.18
C GLN A 9 4.79 2.61 -5.72
N SER A 10 6.06 2.30 -5.48
CA SER A 10 6.63 2.41 -4.14
C SER A 10 6.77 3.88 -3.78
N ILE A 11 6.14 4.30 -2.69
CA ILE A 11 6.19 5.69 -2.22
C ILE A 11 7.08 5.88 -1.00
N TYR A 12 7.38 4.79 -0.28
CA TYR A 12 8.24 4.82 0.88
C TYR A 12 8.85 3.43 1.12
N ARG A 13 10.14 3.40 1.48
CA ARG A 13 10.86 2.18 1.87
C ARG A 13 11.43 2.39 3.27
N TYR A 14 11.11 1.47 4.18
CA TYR A 14 11.69 1.42 5.51
C TYR A 14 13.11 0.82 5.43
N PRO A 15 14.06 1.24 6.29
CA PRO A 15 15.43 0.74 6.30
C PRO A 15 15.56 -0.78 6.47
N ASP A 16 14.60 -1.39 7.16
CA ASP A 16 14.56 -2.83 7.47
C ASP A 16 13.74 -3.65 6.45
N GLY A 17 13.49 -3.09 5.27
CA GLY A 17 12.92 -3.81 4.13
C GLY A 17 11.40 -3.75 4.01
N GLY A 18 10.69 -3.04 4.89
CA GLY A 18 9.28 -2.72 4.68
C GLY A 18 9.07 -1.75 3.51
N VAL A 19 7.96 -1.86 2.79
CA VAL A 19 7.64 -0.94 1.68
C VAL A 19 6.18 -0.53 1.72
N ILE A 20 5.90 0.76 1.55
CA ILE A 20 4.56 1.26 1.25
C ILE A 20 4.41 1.43 -0.26
N ARG A 21 3.35 0.84 -0.81
CA ARG A 21 2.97 0.98 -2.20
C ARG A 21 1.65 1.71 -2.33
N LEU A 22 1.59 2.59 -3.31
CA LEU A 22 0.37 3.20 -3.83
C LEU A 22 -0.15 2.32 -4.97
N GLU A 23 -1.41 1.89 -4.91
CA GLU A 23 -2.02 0.98 -5.87
C GLU A 23 -3.30 1.58 -6.47
N TYR A 24 -3.37 1.64 -7.80
CA TYR A 24 -4.55 2.07 -8.53
C TYR A 24 -5.32 0.85 -9.05
N LYS A 25 -6.50 0.60 -8.47
CA LYS A 25 -7.36 -0.51 -8.91
C LYS A 25 -8.03 -0.17 -10.24
N LYS A 26 -7.84 -1.00 -11.27
CA LYS A 26 -8.58 -0.88 -12.55
C LYS A 26 -10.06 -1.21 -12.32
N ARG A 27 -10.99 -0.37 -12.82
CA ARG A 27 -12.44 -0.55 -12.60
C ARG A 27 -13.09 -1.52 -13.59
N GLY A 28 -12.45 -1.76 -14.73
CA GLY A 28 -12.94 -2.65 -15.79
C GLY A 28 -12.34 -2.25 -17.14
N LYS A 29 -12.68 -2.99 -18.20
CA LYS A 29 -12.26 -2.66 -19.57
C LYS A 29 -12.94 -1.36 -20.00
N GLY A 30 -12.17 -0.34 -20.40
CA GLY A 30 -12.69 0.97 -20.82
C GLY A 30 -13.11 1.93 -19.69
N LEU A 31 -13.11 1.51 -18.42
CA LEU A 31 -13.60 2.31 -17.28
C LEU A 31 -12.51 3.06 -16.51
N GLY A 32 -11.25 2.98 -16.96
CA GLY A 32 -10.11 3.60 -16.27
C GLY A 32 -9.81 2.99 -14.88
N TYR A 33 -9.23 3.81 -14.01
CA TYR A 33 -8.82 3.43 -12.65
C TYR A 33 -9.76 3.99 -11.58
N ALA A 34 -9.73 3.39 -10.40
CA ALA A 34 -10.44 3.92 -9.24
C ALA A 34 -9.96 5.33 -8.91
N LYS A 35 -10.93 6.20 -8.58
CA LYS A 35 -10.68 7.61 -8.23
C LYS A 35 -9.68 7.76 -7.08
N HIS A 36 -9.71 6.85 -6.12
CA HIS A 36 -8.82 6.89 -4.96
C HIS A 36 -7.84 5.72 -5.00
N PRO A 37 -6.52 5.98 -4.92
CA PRO A 37 -5.54 4.93 -4.79
C PRO A 37 -5.61 4.29 -3.41
N ARG A 38 -4.99 3.11 -3.29
CA ARG A 38 -4.87 2.36 -2.05
C ARG A 38 -3.44 2.38 -1.58
N TYR A 39 -3.23 2.64 -0.30
CA TYR A 39 -1.93 2.51 0.34
C TYR A 39 -1.84 1.14 1.00
N ARG A 40 -0.77 0.41 0.69
CA ARG A 40 -0.51 -0.91 1.27
C ARG A 40 0.90 -1.01 1.81
N LEU A 41 1.01 -1.59 3.01
CA LEU A 41 2.27 -2.00 3.61
C LEU A 41 2.59 -3.44 3.18
N TYR A 42 3.84 -3.63 2.76
CA TYR A 42 4.48 -4.92 2.50
C TYR A 42 5.65 -5.07 3.46
N PHE A 43 5.58 -6.02 4.39
CA PHE A 43 6.63 -6.26 5.38
C PHE A 43 6.59 -7.70 5.90
N LYS A 44 7.75 -8.36 6.04
CA LYS A 44 7.87 -9.76 6.51
C LYS A 44 6.85 -10.72 5.87
N ARG A 45 6.71 -10.69 4.54
CA ARG A 45 5.72 -11.45 3.75
C ARG A 45 4.24 -11.16 4.07
N LYS A 46 3.94 -10.25 5.00
CA LYS A 46 2.58 -9.77 5.28
C LYS A 46 2.24 -8.58 4.39
N ARG A 47 0.98 -8.52 3.96
CA ARG A 47 0.40 -7.41 3.20
C ARG A 47 -0.77 -6.81 3.99
N LYS A 48 -0.66 -5.55 4.39
CA LYS A 48 -1.68 -4.84 5.17
C LYS A 48 -2.20 -3.61 4.42
N MET A 49 -3.51 -3.39 4.46
CA MET A 49 -4.11 -2.19 3.90
C MET A 49 -3.99 -1.07 4.93
N ILE A 50 -3.35 0.03 4.53
CA ILE A 50 -3.26 1.24 5.34
C ILE A 50 -4.56 2.05 5.19
N GLY A 51 -5.03 2.18 3.95
CA GLY A 51 -6.31 2.82 3.66
C GLY A 51 -6.45 3.24 2.21
N SER A 52 -7.61 3.79 1.88
CA SER A 52 -7.90 4.37 0.56
C SER A 52 -8.86 5.54 0.71
N SER A 53 -8.36 6.76 0.57
CA SER A 53 -9.14 7.99 0.66
C SER A 53 -8.43 9.13 -0.05
N SER A 54 -9.17 10.13 -0.55
CA SER A 54 -8.59 11.41 -1.00
C SER A 54 -7.96 12.22 0.11
N LEU A 55 -8.36 11.98 1.36
CA LEU A 55 -7.84 12.68 2.54
C LEU A 55 -6.61 11.99 3.12
N LEU A 56 -6.31 10.76 2.67
CA LEU A 56 -5.17 10.00 3.15
C LEU A 56 -3.92 10.43 2.38
N THR A 57 -3.10 11.25 3.03
CA THR A 57 -1.85 11.73 2.46
C THR A 57 -0.76 10.65 2.50
N ILE A 58 0.33 10.87 1.75
CA ILE A 58 1.51 10.00 1.81
C ILE A 58 2.11 9.98 3.24
N GLN A 59 2.14 11.13 3.92
CA GLN A 59 2.68 11.23 5.27
C GLN A 59 1.83 10.46 6.29
N ASP A 60 0.49 10.54 6.17
CA ASP A 60 -0.41 9.72 6.98
C ASP A 60 -0.20 8.24 6.71
N ALA A 61 -0.03 7.86 5.44
CA ALA A 61 0.23 6.48 5.09
C ALA A 61 1.55 5.96 5.69
N ILE A 62 2.61 6.79 5.73
CA ILE A 62 3.88 6.46 6.39
C ILE A 62 3.68 6.33 7.91
N ARG A 63 2.99 7.28 8.54
CA ARG A 63 2.72 7.26 9.98
C ARG A 63 1.94 6.01 10.41
N ILE A 64 0.82 5.74 9.75
CA ILE A 64 -0.01 4.54 10.03
C ILE A 64 0.77 3.26 9.67
N GLY A 65 1.47 3.27 8.54
CA GLY A 65 2.31 2.16 8.10
C GLY A 65 3.40 1.81 9.12
N LYS A 66 3.99 2.80 9.79
CA LYS A 66 4.99 2.58 10.85
C LYS A 66 4.37 1.84 12.04
N THR A 67 3.18 2.24 12.48
CA THR A 67 2.44 1.54 13.54
C THR A 67 2.09 0.12 13.15
N MET A 68 1.48 -0.09 11.97
CA MET A 68 1.15 -1.44 11.48
C MET A 68 2.38 -2.34 11.33
N LYS A 69 3.50 -1.76 10.89
CA LYS A 69 4.77 -2.48 10.78
C LYS A 69 5.28 -2.91 12.15
N TYR A 70 5.22 -2.03 13.14
CA TYR A 70 5.58 -2.35 14.53
C TYR A 70 4.70 -3.49 15.08
N GLU A 71 3.39 -3.46 14.85
CA GLU A 71 2.50 -4.56 15.23
C GLU A 71 2.87 -5.88 14.54
N ILE A 72 3.20 -5.85 13.25
CA ILE A 72 3.66 -7.05 12.53
C ILE A 72 4.95 -7.60 13.14
N ASP A 73 5.86 -6.72 13.53
CA ASP A 73 7.16 -7.07 14.10
C ASP A 73 7.01 -7.75 15.47
N ASN A 74 6.13 -7.21 16.32
CA ASN A 74 5.85 -7.75 17.66
C ASN A 74 4.83 -8.89 17.68
N SER A 75 4.08 -9.11 16.59
CA SER A 75 3.16 -10.26 16.46
C SER A 75 3.87 -11.59 16.12
N ILE A 76 5.20 -11.60 16.09
CA ILE A 76 6.02 -12.80 15.94
C ILE A 76 6.62 -13.06 17.32
N GLU A 77 5.77 -13.57 18.21
CA GLU A 77 6.13 -14.13 19.51
C GLU A 77 5.33 -15.42 19.70
#